data_AF-A0AAT9IMY3-F1
#
_entry.id   AF-A0AAT9IMY3-F1
#
_cell.length_a   1.000
_cell.length_b   1.000
_cell.length_c   1.000
_cell.angle_alpha   90.00
_cell.angle_beta   90.00
_cell.angle_gamma   90.00
#
_symmetry.space_group_name_H-M   'P 1'
#
loop_
_entity.id
_entity.type
_entity.pdbx_description
1 polymer ?
#
loop_
_entity_poly.entity_id
_entity_poly.type
_entity_poly.pdbx_seq_one_letter_code
_entity_poly.pdbx_strand_id
1 'polypeptide(L)'
;MNPATHTSHHVHSYEQMKASASAGRPRSQDSQAGRISSILRAYGRRIRPTFVGMPQAEGILPMTPVPNLRQDERMTASDCDARLVEVAAQLSVVASEKFVTARKAAVKDAEDADLAAAIAALRKPVVGAWVVNLLAAHDPRALEPAVELADEFRQAVDAGDARALAELASRRRSILKDLTDRAVALAAERGVEPSATARAAVERTLDAALRDPDAAAAVASARLLRPIEATGMDAPDLDGAVSGPFDLGSRVPEETDDLAERRAARDAARAAAEARRHAESAERELERVEERLAAARQRAVALEERLAELERERAKLGSDAETVQREVEDLSDQRTTSRDAARRARTAADRAAT
;
A
#
# COMPACT_ATOMS: atom_id res chain seq x y z
N MET A 1 -20.27 25.21 53.99
CA MET A 1 -19.70 25.76 52.74
C MET A 1 -19.83 24.69 51.67
N ASN A 2 -20.69 24.91 50.67
CA ASN A 2 -20.69 24.14 49.43
C ASN A 2 -19.72 24.84 48.45
N PRO A 3 -19.12 24.15 47.47
CA PRO A 3 -19.88 23.98 46.23
C PRO A 3 -19.72 22.62 45.53
N ALA A 4 -20.84 22.20 44.97
CA ALA A 4 -21.01 21.20 43.94
C ALA A 4 -20.62 21.74 42.55
N THR A 5 -20.65 20.82 41.57
CA THR A 5 -20.71 20.97 40.10
C THR A 5 -19.39 20.77 39.35
N HIS A 6 -19.19 19.58 38.78
CA HIS A 6 -18.84 19.36 37.36
C HIS A 6 -18.78 17.85 37.07
N THR A 7 -19.94 17.26 36.82
CA THR A 7 -20.06 15.92 36.24
C THR A 7 -21.25 15.94 35.29
N SER A 8 -21.06 16.55 34.11
CA SER A 8 -21.97 16.37 32.97
C SER A 8 -21.38 17.02 31.72
N HIS A 9 -20.45 16.35 31.02
CA HIS A 9 -20.07 16.78 29.66
C HIS A 9 -19.49 15.67 28.77
N HIS A 10 -19.67 14.38 29.11
CA HIS A 10 -19.08 13.30 28.31
C HIS A 10 -20.02 12.23 27.77
N VAL A 11 -21.34 12.38 27.98
CA VAL A 11 -22.33 11.41 27.46
C VAL A 11 -23.09 11.94 26.23
N HIS A 12 -23.05 13.25 25.96
CA HIS A 12 -23.83 13.84 24.85
C HIS A 12 -23.13 13.79 23.47
N SER A 13 -21.86 13.38 23.40
CA SER A 13 -21.13 13.31 22.12
C SER A 13 -21.21 11.93 21.44
N TYR A 14 -21.67 10.89 22.15
CA TYR A 14 -21.71 9.52 21.63
C TYR A 14 -23.02 9.18 20.90
N GLU A 15 -24.12 9.85 21.25
CA GLU A 15 -25.44 9.66 20.63
C GLU A 15 -25.56 10.42 19.29
N GLN A 16 -24.87 11.55 19.11
CA GLN A 16 -24.84 12.26 17.82
C GLN A 16 -23.98 11.58 16.75
N MET A 17 -23.09 10.65 17.14
CA MET A 17 -22.24 9.92 16.19
C MET A 17 -22.87 8.61 15.69
N LYS A 18 -23.96 8.14 16.33
CA LYS A 18 -24.73 6.96 15.87
C LYS A 18 -25.85 7.28 14.87
N ALA A 19 -26.27 8.54 14.76
CA ALA A 19 -27.39 8.93 13.90
C ALA A 19 -27.03 9.20 12.43
N SER A 20 -25.74 9.24 12.06
CA SER A 20 -25.31 9.41 10.67
C SER A 20 -24.94 8.10 9.96
N ALA A 21 -25.16 6.95 10.61
CA ALA A 21 -24.79 5.61 10.10
C ALA A 21 -25.88 4.93 9.24
N SER A 22 -26.81 5.68 8.65
CA SER A 22 -27.90 5.11 7.84
C SER A 22 -28.26 5.96 6.63
N ALA A 23 -27.40 5.99 5.61
CA ALA A 23 -27.83 6.24 4.25
C ALA A 23 -26.74 5.85 3.25
N GLY A 24 -27.12 5.05 2.23
CA GLY A 24 -26.36 4.93 0.98
C GLY A 24 -25.40 3.76 0.90
N ARG A 25 -25.88 2.60 0.47
CA ARG A 25 -25.04 1.67 -0.32
C ARG A 25 -24.80 2.31 -1.70
N PRO A 26 -23.56 2.50 -2.17
CA PRO A 26 -23.31 2.61 -3.59
C PRO A 26 -22.97 1.22 -4.14
N ARG A 27 -23.84 0.75 -5.04
CA ARG A 27 -23.44 -0.18 -6.09
C ARG A 27 -22.60 0.61 -7.09
N SER A 28 -21.31 0.29 -7.23
CA SER A 28 -20.70 -0.04 -8.51
C SER A 28 -19.23 -0.39 -8.27
N GLN A 29 -18.92 -1.66 -8.45
CA GLN A 29 -17.56 -2.12 -8.64
C GLN A 29 -17.14 -1.69 -10.04
N ASP A 30 -16.28 -0.68 -10.16
CA ASP A 30 -15.37 -0.55 -11.30
C ASP A 30 -14.06 0.10 -10.83
N SER A 31 -13.15 -0.78 -10.41
CA SER A 31 -11.78 -0.47 -9.98
C SER A 31 -10.97 0.07 -11.17
N GLN A 32 -10.05 1.00 -10.92
CA GLN A 32 -9.10 1.52 -11.93
C GLN A 32 -8.15 0.43 -12.47
N ALA A 33 -7.92 -0.62 -11.67
CA ALA A 33 -7.32 -1.86 -12.15
C ALA A 33 -8.16 -2.50 -13.26
N GLY A 34 -9.49 -2.31 -13.23
CA GLY A 34 -10.42 -2.64 -14.30
C GLY A 34 -10.35 -1.72 -15.53
N ARG A 35 -9.77 -0.51 -15.43
CA ARG A 35 -9.57 0.43 -16.56
C ARG A 35 -8.22 0.25 -17.26
N ILE A 36 -7.15 -0.06 -16.53
CA ILE A 36 -5.89 -0.50 -17.16
C ILE A 36 -6.03 -1.96 -17.64
N SER A 37 -6.74 -2.81 -16.88
CA SER A 37 -7.23 -4.10 -17.39
C SER A 37 -8.26 -3.90 -18.51
N SER A 38 -8.98 -2.77 -18.63
CA SER A 38 -9.82 -2.50 -19.82
C SER A 38 -8.98 -2.04 -21.00
N ILE A 39 -7.88 -1.29 -20.80
CA ILE A 39 -6.90 -0.97 -21.85
C ILE A 39 -6.25 -2.28 -22.34
N LEU A 40 -5.73 -3.12 -21.45
CA LEU A 40 -5.16 -4.43 -21.79
C LEU A 40 -6.22 -5.41 -22.38
N ARG A 41 -7.49 -5.32 -21.96
CA ARG A 41 -8.61 -6.16 -22.48
C ARG A 41 -9.22 -5.62 -23.77
N ALA A 42 -9.13 -4.31 -24.03
CA ALA A 42 -9.52 -3.68 -25.29
C ALA A 42 -8.50 -3.98 -26.39
N TYR A 43 -7.20 -4.02 -26.07
CA TYR A 43 -6.15 -4.32 -27.05
C TYR A 43 -5.82 -5.82 -27.19
N GLY A 44 -6.09 -6.65 -26.18
CA GLY A 44 -5.75 -8.09 -26.20
C GLY A 44 -6.80 -9.05 -26.80
N ARG A 45 -8.04 -8.63 -27.08
CA ARG A 45 -9.13 -9.55 -27.49
C ARG A 45 -9.42 -9.67 -28.99
N ARG A 46 -8.73 -8.94 -29.86
CA ARG A 46 -9.09 -8.91 -31.29
C ARG A 46 -7.90 -9.10 -32.25
N ILE A 47 -7.00 -10.03 -31.95
CA ILE A 47 -6.05 -10.56 -32.94
C ILE A 47 -6.27 -12.07 -33.06
N ARG A 48 -7.27 -12.45 -33.85
CA ARG A 48 -7.37 -13.80 -34.43
C ARG A 48 -7.14 -13.66 -35.94
N PRO A 49 -6.22 -14.43 -36.55
CA PRO A 49 -6.15 -14.50 -38.00
C PRO A 49 -7.29 -15.40 -38.48
N THR A 50 -8.35 -14.83 -39.07
CA THR A 50 -9.32 -15.61 -39.84
C THR A 50 -8.78 -15.82 -41.24
N PHE A 51 -8.39 -17.07 -41.53
CA PHE A 51 -8.26 -17.61 -42.87
C PHE A 51 -9.41 -18.60 -43.12
N VAL A 52 -9.80 -18.76 -44.38
CA VAL A 52 -10.68 -19.77 -45.02
C VAL A 52 -11.99 -19.21 -45.64
N GLY A 53 -12.02 -19.20 -46.98
CA GLY A 53 -12.96 -20.00 -47.80
C GLY A 53 -14.40 -19.53 -48.00
N MET A 54 -14.67 -18.99 -49.20
CA MET A 54 -15.97 -19.02 -49.91
C MET A 54 -16.07 -20.29 -50.80
N PRO A 55 -17.20 -20.70 -51.45
CA PRO A 55 -18.50 -20.01 -51.66
C PRO A 55 -19.81 -20.90 -51.66
N GLN A 56 -20.95 -20.24 -51.98
CA GLN A 56 -22.25 -20.69 -52.58
C GLN A 56 -23.35 -21.20 -51.60
N ALA A 57 -24.67 -20.94 -51.74
CA ALA A 57 -25.53 -20.42 -52.81
C ALA A 57 -26.87 -19.83 -52.27
N GLU A 58 -27.44 -18.89 -53.04
CA GLU A 58 -28.86 -18.60 -53.37
C GLU A 58 -30.03 -18.62 -52.35
N GLY A 59 -30.81 -17.53 -52.37
CA GLY A 59 -32.19 -17.43 -51.86
C GLY A 59 -32.70 -15.98 -51.90
N ILE A 60 -33.58 -15.67 -52.86
CA ILE A 60 -34.00 -14.33 -53.28
C ILE A 60 -35.46 -14.01 -52.82
N LEU A 61 -35.65 -12.78 -52.30
CA LEU A 61 -36.88 -11.91 -52.16
C LEU A 61 -37.86 -12.07 -50.96
N PRO A 62 -38.64 -11.01 -50.58
CA PRO A 62 -38.49 -9.57 -50.84
C PRO A 62 -38.59 -8.64 -49.60
N MET A 63 -38.16 -7.39 -49.86
CA MET A 63 -38.14 -6.20 -49.03
C MET A 63 -39.50 -5.72 -48.49
N THR A 64 -39.51 -5.30 -47.22
CA THR A 64 -40.43 -4.28 -46.68
C THR A 64 -39.64 -3.00 -46.36
N PRO A 65 -40.15 -1.80 -46.67
CA PRO A 65 -39.38 -0.57 -46.53
C PRO A 65 -39.34 -0.13 -45.07
N VAL A 66 -38.16 -0.21 -44.45
CA VAL A 66 -37.90 0.44 -43.15
C VAL A 66 -37.57 1.91 -43.42
N PRO A 67 -38.10 2.86 -42.64
CA PRO A 67 -37.90 4.28 -42.87
C PRO A 67 -36.42 4.66 -42.77
N ASN A 68 -36.03 5.51 -43.71
CA ASN A 68 -34.71 6.05 -43.96
C ASN A 68 -34.11 6.73 -42.72
N LEU A 69 -33.36 6.00 -41.91
CA LEU A 69 -32.28 6.60 -41.11
C LEU A 69 -31.06 6.63 -42.01
N ARG A 70 -30.95 7.70 -42.81
CA ARG A 70 -29.64 8.19 -43.22
C ARG A 70 -28.91 8.60 -41.94
N GLN A 71 -28.30 7.64 -41.27
CA GLN A 71 -27.07 7.92 -40.57
C GLN A 71 -26.06 8.18 -41.68
N ASP A 72 -25.69 9.44 -41.86
CA ASP A 72 -24.44 9.76 -42.51
C ASP A 72 -23.34 9.08 -41.66
N GLU A 73 -23.00 7.84 -42.00
CA GLU A 73 -21.87 7.09 -41.46
C GLU A 73 -20.56 7.71 -41.96
N ARG A 74 -20.36 9.00 -41.69
CA ARG A 74 -19.00 9.54 -41.68
C ARG A 74 -18.39 9.07 -40.37
N MET A 75 -17.48 8.11 -40.48
CA MET A 75 -16.57 7.70 -39.41
C MET A 75 -16.13 8.96 -38.66
N THR A 76 -16.39 9.03 -37.36
CA THR A 76 -16.03 10.23 -36.60
C THR A 76 -14.51 10.35 -36.54
N ALA A 77 -13.96 11.54 -36.31
CA ALA A 77 -12.51 11.70 -36.14
C ALA A 77 -11.94 10.75 -35.05
N SER A 78 -12.73 10.47 -34.01
CA SER A 78 -12.41 9.51 -32.96
C SER A 78 -12.35 8.05 -33.45
N ASP A 79 -13.18 7.67 -34.42
CA ASP A 79 -13.18 6.33 -35.01
C ASP A 79 -11.98 6.14 -35.94
N CYS A 80 -11.61 7.19 -36.69
CA CYS A 80 -10.38 7.22 -37.50
C CYS A 80 -9.13 7.02 -36.64
N ASP A 81 -9.05 7.72 -35.50
CA ASP A 81 -7.93 7.57 -34.55
C ASP A 81 -7.88 6.17 -33.94
N ALA A 82 -9.02 5.62 -33.51
CA ALA A 82 -9.10 4.26 -32.99
C ALA A 82 -8.63 3.22 -34.03
N ARG A 83 -9.03 3.39 -35.29
CA ARG A 83 -8.61 2.51 -36.38
C ARG A 83 -7.13 2.66 -36.72
N LEU A 84 -6.61 3.88 -36.72
CA LEU A 84 -5.20 4.15 -36.93
C LEU A 84 -4.33 3.53 -35.83
N VAL A 85 -4.78 3.61 -34.56
CA VAL A 85 -4.12 2.96 -33.42
C VAL A 85 -4.06 1.45 -33.60
N GLU A 86 -5.16 0.81 -34.00
CA GLU A 86 -5.20 -0.64 -34.24
C GLU A 86 -4.22 -1.05 -35.35
N VAL A 87 -4.25 -0.36 -36.50
CA VAL A 87 -3.36 -0.63 -37.63
C VAL A 87 -1.89 -0.40 -37.23
N ALA A 88 -1.60 0.66 -36.46
CA ALA A 88 -0.26 0.94 -35.98
C ALA A 88 0.26 -0.16 -35.04
N ALA A 89 -0.57 -0.72 -34.16
CA ALA A 89 -0.19 -1.83 -33.28
C ALA A 89 0.11 -3.11 -34.08
N GLN A 90 -0.72 -3.42 -35.08
CA GLN A 90 -0.52 -4.58 -35.95
C GLN A 90 0.76 -4.45 -36.79
N LEU A 91 1.01 -3.28 -37.39
CA LEU A 91 2.20 -3.03 -38.19
C LEU A 91 3.48 -3.01 -37.35
N SER A 92 3.39 -2.56 -36.09
CA SER A 92 4.52 -2.46 -35.16
C SER A 92 5.12 -3.80 -34.74
N VAL A 93 4.43 -4.92 -35.00
CA VAL A 93 4.92 -6.29 -34.71
C VAL A 93 5.29 -7.07 -35.97
N VAL A 94 5.06 -6.53 -37.16
CA VAL A 94 5.46 -7.15 -38.43
C VAL A 94 6.97 -7.15 -38.56
N ALA A 95 7.53 -8.23 -39.12
CA ALA A 95 8.96 -8.32 -39.42
C ALA A 95 9.43 -7.12 -40.26
N SER A 96 10.64 -6.66 -39.96
CA SER A 96 11.21 -5.41 -40.44
C SER A 96 11.21 -5.30 -41.99
N GLU A 97 11.37 -6.42 -42.67
CA GLU A 97 11.47 -6.56 -44.13
C GLU A 97 10.08 -6.53 -44.79
N LYS A 98 9.05 -6.94 -44.04
CA LYS A 98 7.66 -7.01 -44.50
C LYS A 98 6.85 -5.76 -44.18
N PHE A 99 7.36 -4.85 -43.34
CA PHE A 99 6.66 -3.66 -42.89
C PHE A 99 6.13 -2.79 -44.04
N VAL A 100 6.96 -2.49 -45.04
CA VAL A 100 6.55 -1.62 -46.16
C VAL A 100 5.43 -2.26 -46.97
N THR A 101 5.51 -3.57 -47.21
CA THR A 101 4.48 -4.33 -47.92
C THR A 101 3.18 -4.37 -47.12
N ALA A 102 3.26 -4.65 -45.82
CA ALA A 102 2.10 -4.67 -44.93
C ALA A 102 1.44 -3.29 -44.81
N ARG A 103 2.23 -2.21 -44.70
CA ARG A 103 1.72 -0.83 -44.67
C ARG A 103 1.01 -0.48 -45.98
N LYS A 104 1.57 -0.85 -47.14
CA LYS A 104 0.91 -0.62 -48.45
C LYS A 104 -0.42 -1.36 -48.56
N ALA A 105 -0.51 -2.59 -48.05
CA ALA A 105 -1.78 -3.32 -47.99
C ALA A 105 -2.79 -2.59 -47.07
N ALA A 106 -2.37 -2.20 -45.86
CA ALA A 106 -3.22 -1.46 -44.93
C ALA A 106 -3.70 -0.10 -45.48
N VAL A 107 -2.88 0.61 -46.26
CA VAL A 107 -3.30 1.84 -46.97
C VAL A 107 -4.36 1.55 -48.02
N LYS A 108 -4.24 0.43 -48.75
CA LYS A 108 -5.21 0.03 -49.78
C LYS A 108 -6.55 -0.40 -49.17
N ASP A 109 -6.49 -1.01 -47.99
CA ASP A 109 -7.66 -1.51 -47.26
C ASP A 109 -8.35 -0.41 -46.43
N ALA A 110 -7.79 0.80 -46.38
CA ALA A 110 -8.41 1.94 -45.72
C ALA A 110 -9.58 2.48 -46.54
N GLU A 111 -10.73 2.66 -45.89
CA GLU A 111 -11.98 3.11 -46.51
C GLU A 111 -12.02 4.62 -46.74
N ASP A 112 -11.21 5.38 -45.97
CA ASP A 112 -11.14 6.83 -45.98
C ASP A 112 -9.74 7.35 -46.39
N ALA A 113 -9.71 8.47 -47.11
CA ALA A 113 -8.49 9.05 -47.66
C ALA A 113 -7.55 9.63 -46.58
N ASP A 114 -8.10 10.22 -45.52
CA ASP A 114 -7.31 10.78 -44.42
C ASP A 114 -6.71 9.66 -43.57
N LEU A 115 -7.48 8.60 -43.30
CA LEU A 115 -6.96 7.38 -42.66
C LEU A 115 -5.86 6.71 -43.50
N ALA A 116 -6.07 6.59 -44.82
CA ALA A 116 -5.06 6.04 -45.73
C ALA A 116 -3.76 6.86 -45.72
N ALA A 117 -3.86 8.19 -45.73
CA ALA A 117 -2.72 9.10 -45.64
C ALA A 117 -1.99 8.95 -44.29
N ALA A 118 -2.73 8.85 -43.19
CA ALA A 118 -2.18 8.64 -41.86
C ALA A 118 -1.45 7.29 -41.74
N ILE A 119 -2.03 6.21 -42.26
CA ILE A 119 -1.39 4.88 -42.32
C ILE A 119 -0.12 4.95 -43.18
N ALA A 120 -0.13 5.66 -44.30
CA ALA A 120 1.04 5.82 -45.17
C ALA A 120 2.20 6.55 -44.46
N ALA A 121 1.89 7.46 -43.54
CA ALA A 121 2.86 8.20 -42.73
C ALA A 121 3.46 7.39 -41.57
N LEU A 122 2.89 6.22 -41.22
CA LEU A 122 3.40 5.39 -40.12
C LEU A 122 4.85 4.96 -40.37
N ARG A 123 5.70 5.19 -39.37
CA ARG A 123 7.12 4.88 -39.42
C ARG A 123 7.36 3.43 -39.01
N LYS A 124 8.44 2.84 -39.53
CA LYS A 124 8.90 1.53 -39.13
C LYS A 124 9.56 1.62 -37.74
N PRO A 125 9.23 0.73 -36.79
CA PRO A 125 9.92 0.68 -35.51
C PRO A 125 11.37 0.20 -35.68
N VAL A 126 12.29 0.76 -34.89
CA VAL A 126 13.65 0.21 -34.79
C VAL A 126 13.65 -1.12 -34.07
N VAL A 127 14.68 -1.94 -34.27
CA VAL A 127 14.71 -3.34 -33.78
C VAL A 127 14.42 -3.46 -32.29
N GLY A 128 15.04 -2.63 -31.43
CA GLY A 128 14.80 -2.66 -29.99
C GLY A 128 13.34 -2.39 -29.61
N ALA A 129 12.69 -1.44 -30.29
CA ALA A 129 11.28 -1.12 -30.07
C ALA A 129 10.35 -2.22 -30.61
N TRP A 130 10.68 -2.80 -31.77
CA TRP A 130 9.96 -3.94 -32.34
C TRP A 130 9.96 -5.15 -31.39
N VAL A 131 11.10 -5.47 -30.77
CA VAL A 131 11.20 -6.57 -29.79
C VAL A 131 10.29 -6.32 -28.58
N VAL A 132 10.21 -5.09 -28.07
CA VAL A 132 9.30 -4.74 -26.97
C VAL A 132 7.82 -4.79 -27.42
N ASN A 133 7.51 -4.32 -28.63
CA ASN A 133 6.16 -4.43 -29.19
C ASN A 133 5.71 -5.89 -29.34
N LEU A 134 6.62 -6.79 -29.70
CA LEU A 134 6.33 -8.22 -29.75
C LEU A 134 5.88 -8.76 -28.39
N LEU A 135 6.60 -8.41 -27.32
CA LEU A 135 6.24 -8.78 -25.95
C LEU A 135 4.85 -8.24 -25.60
N ALA A 136 4.62 -6.94 -25.80
CA ALA A 136 3.34 -6.31 -25.48
C ALA A 136 2.14 -6.89 -26.24
N ALA A 137 2.34 -7.30 -27.51
CA ALA A 137 1.27 -7.87 -28.32
C ALA A 137 1.00 -9.36 -28.06
N HIS A 138 2.04 -10.16 -27.76
CA HIS A 138 1.92 -11.62 -27.67
C HIS A 138 1.91 -12.17 -26.24
N ASP A 139 2.49 -11.44 -25.28
CA ASP A 139 2.44 -11.75 -23.85
C ASP A 139 2.11 -10.48 -23.03
N PRO A 140 0.93 -9.86 -23.24
CA PRO A 140 0.54 -8.66 -22.49
C PRO A 140 0.43 -8.91 -20.98
N ARG A 141 0.20 -10.16 -20.55
CA ARG A 141 0.10 -10.52 -19.14
C ARG A 141 1.44 -10.44 -18.42
N ALA A 142 2.54 -10.73 -19.11
CA ALA A 142 3.87 -10.55 -18.53
C ALA A 142 4.14 -9.09 -18.13
N LEU A 143 3.48 -8.11 -18.77
CA LEU A 143 3.63 -6.68 -18.44
C LEU A 143 2.78 -6.21 -17.24
N GLU A 144 1.81 -6.99 -16.76
CA GLU A 144 0.96 -6.61 -15.62
C GLU A 144 1.79 -6.26 -14.36
N PRO A 145 2.78 -7.08 -13.93
CA PRO A 145 3.63 -6.73 -12.80
C PRO A 145 4.49 -5.48 -13.03
N ALA A 146 4.78 -5.12 -14.28
CA ALA A 146 5.57 -3.93 -14.59
C ALA A 146 4.77 -2.64 -14.36
N VAL A 147 3.49 -2.66 -14.75
CA VAL A 147 2.57 -1.53 -14.51
C VAL A 147 2.35 -1.32 -13.02
N GLU A 148 2.07 -2.40 -12.28
CA GLU A 148 1.90 -2.33 -10.82
C GLU A 148 3.16 -1.76 -10.13
N LEU A 149 4.33 -2.24 -10.52
CA LEU A 149 5.59 -1.78 -9.94
C LEU A 149 5.88 -0.30 -10.25
N ALA A 150 5.54 0.18 -11.45
CA ALA A 150 5.72 1.57 -11.83
C ALA A 150 4.85 2.53 -10.99
N ASP A 151 3.61 2.12 -10.70
CA ASP A 151 2.72 2.84 -9.80
C ASP A 151 3.24 2.85 -8.36
N GLU A 152 3.74 1.71 -7.86
CA GLU A 152 4.38 1.60 -6.54
C GLU A 152 5.63 2.49 -6.44
N PHE A 153 6.45 2.54 -7.51
CA PHE A 153 7.62 3.41 -7.58
C PHE A 153 7.22 4.89 -7.48
N ARG A 154 6.26 5.34 -8.28
CA ARG A 154 5.80 6.73 -8.25
C ARG A 154 5.27 7.11 -6.86
N GLN A 155 4.48 6.24 -6.24
CA GLN A 155 3.98 6.44 -4.88
C GLN A 155 5.10 6.53 -3.83
N ALA A 156 6.11 5.68 -3.91
CA ALA A 156 7.23 5.68 -2.98
C ALA A 156 8.11 6.93 -3.14
N VAL A 157 8.27 7.44 -4.38
CA VAL A 157 8.96 8.70 -4.66
C VAL A 157 8.18 9.88 -4.08
N ASP A 158 6.88 9.96 -4.38
CA ASP A 158 6.01 11.03 -3.89
C ASP A 158 5.96 11.08 -2.35
N ALA A 159 6.02 9.90 -1.71
CA ALA A 159 6.07 9.77 -0.26
C ALA A 159 7.47 9.96 0.37
N GLY A 160 8.55 10.01 -0.43
CA GLY A 160 9.92 10.08 0.06
C GLY A 160 10.38 8.84 0.84
N ASP A 161 9.79 7.66 0.59
CA ASP A 161 10.07 6.43 1.34
C ASP A 161 11.29 5.68 0.77
N ALA A 162 12.47 6.02 1.29
CA ALA A 162 13.74 5.41 0.88
C ALA A 162 13.79 3.89 1.10
N ARG A 163 13.07 3.35 2.10
CA ARG A 163 13.06 1.91 2.37
C ARG A 163 12.19 1.19 1.34
N ALA A 164 11.00 1.69 1.07
CA ALA A 164 10.13 1.15 0.01
C ALA A 164 10.85 1.18 -1.35
N LEU A 165 11.54 2.29 -1.68
CA LEU A 165 12.33 2.39 -2.91
C LEU A 165 13.42 1.31 -3.02
N ALA A 166 14.10 0.98 -1.93
CA ALA A 166 15.11 -0.08 -1.92
C ALA A 166 14.51 -1.48 -2.16
N GLU A 167 13.35 -1.76 -1.56
CA GLU A 167 12.61 -3.02 -1.74
C GLU A 167 12.10 -3.15 -3.19
N LEU A 168 11.51 -2.09 -3.73
CA LEU A 168 11.05 -2.01 -5.12
C LEU A 168 12.19 -2.18 -6.13
N ALA A 169 13.36 -1.58 -5.87
CA ALA A 169 14.54 -1.73 -6.73
C ALA A 169 15.02 -3.18 -6.84
N SER A 170 14.82 -4.00 -5.80
CA SER A 170 15.14 -5.42 -5.82
C SER A 170 14.17 -6.21 -6.69
N ARG A 171 12.86 -6.02 -6.48
CA ARG A 171 11.79 -6.65 -7.28
C ARG A 171 11.92 -6.30 -8.76
N ARG A 172 12.24 -5.03 -9.06
CA ARG A 172 12.48 -4.49 -10.40
C ARG A 172 13.52 -5.30 -11.19
N ARG A 173 14.69 -5.58 -10.59
CA ARG A 173 15.77 -6.30 -11.30
C ARG A 173 15.34 -7.70 -11.73
N SER A 174 14.55 -8.38 -10.90
CA SER A 174 14.03 -9.71 -11.23
C SER A 174 13.02 -9.65 -12.38
N ILE A 175 12.09 -8.70 -12.34
CA ILE A 175 11.06 -8.55 -13.38
C ILE A 175 11.72 -8.12 -14.70
N LEU A 176 12.64 -7.16 -14.66
CA LEU A 176 13.36 -6.68 -15.85
C LEU A 176 14.06 -7.83 -16.59
N LYS A 177 14.73 -8.71 -15.86
CA LYS A 177 15.42 -9.85 -16.45
C LYS A 177 14.42 -10.80 -17.14
N ASP A 178 13.35 -11.18 -16.45
CA ASP A 178 12.31 -12.07 -17.01
C ASP A 178 11.66 -11.47 -18.27
N LEU A 179 11.29 -10.19 -18.25
CA LEU A 179 10.70 -9.52 -19.40
C LEU A 179 11.65 -9.44 -20.59
N THR A 180 12.93 -9.16 -20.34
CA THR A 180 13.95 -9.09 -21.38
C THR A 180 14.14 -10.45 -22.03
N ASP A 181 14.27 -11.51 -21.23
CA ASP A 181 14.47 -12.88 -21.74
C ASP A 181 13.26 -13.33 -22.57
N ARG A 182 12.02 -13.03 -22.13
CA ARG A 182 10.79 -13.29 -22.90
C ARG A 182 10.74 -12.52 -24.21
N ALA A 183 11.07 -11.23 -24.20
CA ALA A 183 11.04 -10.40 -25.39
C ALA A 183 12.04 -10.89 -26.45
N VAL A 184 13.26 -11.26 -26.02
CA VAL A 184 14.28 -11.82 -26.91
C VAL A 184 13.86 -13.19 -27.46
N ALA A 185 13.23 -14.04 -26.64
CA ALA A 185 12.70 -15.33 -27.11
C ALA A 185 11.63 -15.15 -28.20
N LEU A 186 10.68 -14.21 -28.03
CA LEU A 186 9.65 -13.90 -29.03
C LEU A 186 10.23 -13.38 -30.36
N ALA A 187 11.36 -12.66 -30.30
CA ALA A 187 12.09 -12.23 -31.49
C ALA A 187 12.77 -13.43 -32.19
N ALA A 188 13.39 -14.32 -31.42
CA ALA A 188 14.04 -15.52 -31.94
C ALA A 188 13.05 -16.48 -32.62
N GLU A 189 11.84 -16.66 -32.09
CA GLU A 189 10.75 -17.41 -32.73
C GLU A 189 10.38 -16.88 -34.13
N ARG A 190 10.65 -15.59 -34.38
CA ARG A 190 10.42 -14.92 -35.66
C ARG A 190 11.67 -14.86 -36.54
N GLY A 191 12.73 -15.58 -36.16
CA GLY A 191 13.99 -15.68 -36.91
C GLY A 191 14.88 -14.45 -36.80
N VAL A 192 14.66 -13.57 -35.82
CA VAL A 192 15.47 -12.38 -35.58
C VAL A 192 16.20 -12.55 -34.26
N GLU A 193 17.52 -12.66 -34.32
CA GLU A 193 18.37 -12.66 -33.12
C GLU A 193 18.84 -11.22 -32.85
N PRO A 194 18.38 -10.57 -31.76
CA PRO A 194 18.73 -9.18 -31.49
C PRO A 194 20.23 -9.02 -31.21
N SER A 195 20.86 -8.02 -31.83
CA SER A 195 22.25 -7.65 -31.49
C SER A 195 22.38 -7.21 -30.03
N ALA A 196 23.59 -7.20 -29.48
CA ALA A 196 23.84 -6.73 -28.12
C ALA A 196 23.30 -5.30 -27.89
N THR A 197 23.44 -4.42 -28.88
CA THR A 197 22.89 -3.05 -28.84
C THR A 197 21.36 -3.05 -28.79
N ALA A 198 20.71 -3.90 -29.58
CA ALA A 198 19.25 -4.03 -29.57
C ALA A 198 18.75 -4.59 -28.24
N ARG A 199 19.42 -5.61 -27.68
CA ARG A 199 19.11 -6.15 -26.37
C ARG A 199 19.24 -5.09 -25.27
N ALA A 200 20.32 -4.32 -25.25
CA ALA A 200 20.49 -3.24 -24.28
C ALA A 200 19.40 -2.16 -24.42
N ALA A 201 18.93 -1.88 -25.64
CA ALA A 201 17.82 -0.97 -25.87
C ALA A 201 16.47 -1.51 -25.35
N VAL A 202 16.23 -2.83 -25.47
CA VAL A 202 15.07 -3.52 -24.88
C VAL A 202 15.12 -3.40 -23.37
N GLU A 203 16.25 -3.74 -22.75
CA GLU A 203 16.46 -3.64 -21.30
C GLU A 203 16.20 -2.21 -20.79
N ARG A 204 16.75 -1.18 -21.45
CA ARG A 204 16.51 0.22 -21.06
C ARG A 204 15.05 0.62 -21.15
N THR A 205 14.34 0.19 -22.20
CA THR A 205 12.92 0.53 -22.40
C THR A 205 12.04 -0.13 -21.35
N LEU A 206 12.29 -1.40 -21.04
CA LEU A 206 11.57 -2.13 -20.00
C LEU A 206 11.90 -1.61 -18.60
N ASP A 207 13.14 -1.16 -18.37
CA ASP A 207 13.53 -0.51 -17.12
C ASP A 207 12.79 0.81 -16.91
N ALA A 208 12.64 1.63 -17.97
CA ALA A 208 11.83 2.84 -17.94
C ALA A 208 10.37 2.52 -17.59
N ALA A 209 9.78 1.51 -18.25
CA ALA A 209 8.41 1.07 -17.99
C ALA A 209 8.18 0.54 -16.57
N LEU A 210 9.20 -0.02 -15.93
CA LEU A 210 9.10 -0.49 -14.54
C LEU A 210 9.16 0.62 -13.49
N ARG A 211 9.53 1.84 -13.89
CA ARG A 211 9.75 2.97 -12.98
C ARG A 211 8.74 4.09 -13.20
N ASP A 212 8.19 4.20 -14.40
CA ASP A 212 7.29 5.27 -14.78
C ASP A 212 6.03 4.72 -15.46
N PRO A 213 4.82 5.02 -14.94
CA PRO A 213 3.56 4.57 -15.52
C PRO A 213 3.30 5.08 -16.95
N ASP A 214 3.80 6.25 -17.34
CA ASP A 214 3.65 6.73 -18.72
C ASP A 214 4.51 5.90 -19.68
N ALA A 215 5.72 5.51 -19.26
CA ALA A 215 6.55 4.57 -20.02
C ALA A 215 5.91 3.18 -20.06
N ALA A 216 5.28 2.73 -18.97
CA ALA A 216 4.55 1.47 -18.93
C ALA A 216 3.36 1.47 -19.91
N ALA A 217 2.60 2.56 -19.97
CA ALA A 217 1.50 2.74 -20.91
C ALA A 217 1.99 2.78 -22.38
N ALA A 218 3.12 3.45 -22.64
CA ALA A 218 3.74 3.49 -23.96
C ALA A 218 4.18 2.08 -24.42
N VAL A 219 4.80 1.29 -23.54
CA VAL A 219 5.15 -0.12 -23.82
C VAL A 219 3.90 -0.98 -24.05
N ALA A 220 2.90 -0.88 -23.17
CA ALA A 220 1.66 -1.65 -23.25
C ALA A 220 0.86 -1.37 -24.53
N SER A 221 1.08 -0.22 -25.18
CA SER A 221 0.45 0.12 -26.45
C SER A 221 0.89 -0.76 -27.62
N ALA A 222 2.02 -1.47 -27.51
CA ALA A 222 2.66 -2.24 -28.59
C ALA A 222 2.96 -1.43 -29.88
N ARG A 223 3.09 -0.10 -29.76
CA ARG A 223 3.28 0.85 -30.88
C ARG A 223 4.58 1.65 -30.80
N LEU A 224 5.59 1.18 -30.07
CA LEU A 224 6.86 1.89 -29.93
C LEU A 224 7.63 1.95 -31.25
N LEU A 225 8.09 3.14 -31.63
CA LEU A 225 8.94 3.39 -32.79
C LEU A 225 10.43 3.38 -32.44
N ARG A 226 10.75 3.81 -31.21
CA ARG A 226 12.11 3.90 -30.66
C ARG A 226 12.13 3.44 -29.21
N PRO A 227 13.30 3.04 -28.67
CA PRO A 227 13.49 2.79 -27.26
C PRO A 227 13.13 4.03 -26.43
N ILE A 228 12.63 3.79 -25.22
CA ILE A 228 12.38 4.86 -24.24
C ILE A 228 13.66 5.04 -23.43
N GLU A 229 14.09 6.29 -23.31
CA GLU A 229 15.20 6.67 -22.44
C GLU A 229 14.63 7.26 -21.15
N ALA A 230 15.04 6.70 -20.00
CA ALA A 230 14.76 7.25 -18.69
C ALA A 230 16.09 7.55 -18.00
N THR A 231 16.40 8.85 -17.84
CA THR A 231 17.61 9.30 -17.15
C THR A 231 17.24 9.76 -15.76
N GLY A 232 17.86 9.19 -14.72
CA GLY A 232 17.62 9.63 -13.35
C GLY A 232 16.16 9.46 -12.91
N MET A 233 15.58 10.52 -12.36
CA MET A 233 14.20 10.57 -11.86
C MET A 233 13.29 11.44 -12.75
N ASP A 234 13.80 11.88 -13.90
CA ASP A 234 13.06 12.73 -14.83
C ASP A 234 11.98 11.93 -15.57
N ALA A 235 10.93 12.62 -16.00
CA ALA A 235 9.89 12.01 -16.81
C ALA A 235 10.48 11.45 -18.13
N PRO A 236 10.00 10.28 -18.59
CA PRO A 236 10.49 9.66 -19.81
C PRO A 236 10.20 10.55 -21.02
N ASP A 237 11.16 10.67 -21.92
CA ASP A 237 10.93 11.32 -23.21
C ASP A 237 10.16 10.38 -24.14
N LEU A 238 8.87 10.66 -24.29
CA LEU A 238 7.93 9.90 -25.12
C LEU A 238 7.58 10.63 -26.43
N ASP A 239 8.18 11.79 -26.69
CA ASP A 239 7.85 12.57 -27.89
C ASP A 239 8.21 11.80 -29.17
N GLY A 240 7.22 11.60 -30.03
CA GLY A 240 7.33 10.79 -31.24
C GLY A 240 7.79 9.33 -30.99
N ALA A 241 7.72 8.83 -29.75
CA ALA A 241 8.15 7.48 -29.39
C ALA A 241 7.09 6.43 -29.69
N VAL A 242 5.80 6.81 -29.66
CA VAL A 242 4.66 5.94 -29.95
C VAL A 242 4.09 6.30 -31.33
N SER A 243 3.72 5.28 -32.11
CA SER A 243 3.17 5.44 -33.46
C SER A 243 1.67 5.74 -33.43
N GLY A 244 1.26 6.90 -33.95
CA GLY A 244 -0.14 7.35 -33.96
C GLY A 244 -0.54 8.09 -32.67
N PRO A 245 -1.82 8.44 -32.50
CA PRO A 245 -2.31 9.14 -31.31
C PRO A 245 -1.92 8.42 -30.02
N PHE A 246 -1.39 9.17 -29.06
CA PHE A 246 -0.98 8.67 -27.76
C PHE A 246 -1.08 9.79 -26.74
N ASP A 247 -2.06 9.68 -25.85
CA ASP A 247 -2.22 10.62 -24.75
C ASP A 247 -1.37 10.19 -23.57
N LEU A 248 -0.54 11.12 -23.09
CA LEU A 248 0.18 10.95 -21.85
C LEU A 248 -0.83 10.99 -20.71
N GLY A 249 -1.04 9.84 -20.05
CA GLY A 249 -1.97 9.71 -18.93
C GLY A 249 -1.64 10.65 -17.75
N SER A 250 -0.43 11.21 -17.72
CA SER A 250 0.03 12.05 -16.60
C SER A 250 0.12 13.55 -16.88
N ARG A 251 -0.47 14.10 -17.96
CA ARG A 251 -0.48 15.56 -18.21
C ARG A 251 -1.83 16.18 -18.57
N VAL A 252 -2.82 16.00 -17.69
CA VAL A 252 -3.74 17.07 -17.23
C VAL A 252 -4.26 16.60 -15.86
N PRO A 253 -4.13 17.37 -14.76
CA PRO A 253 -4.99 17.16 -13.61
C PRO A 253 -6.38 17.67 -13.99
N GLU A 254 -7.17 16.85 -14.70
CA GLU A 254 -8.62 16.97 -14.56
C GLU A 254 -8.96 16.27 -13.25
N GLU A 255 -9.34 17.11 -12.27
CA GLU A 255 -10.04 16.73 -11.05
C GLU A 255 -11.25 15.87 -11.43
N THR A 256 -11.05 14.56 -11.53
CA THR A 256 -12.13 13.63 -11.28
C THR A 256 -12.10 13.37 -9.78
N ASP A 257 -13.13 13.92 -9.14
CA ASP A 257 -13.52 13.70 -7.74
C ASP A 257 -13.18 12.27 -7.28
N ASP A 258 -13.39 11.27 -8.12
CA ASP A 258 -13.07 9.85 -7.91
C ASP A 258 -11.63 9.54 -7.43
N LEU A 259 -10.58 10.19 -7.97
CA LEU A 259 -9.19 9.89 -7.58
C LEU A 259 -8.80 10.62 -6.29
N ALA A 260 -9.30 11.84 -6.10
CA ALA A 260 -9.16 12.58 -4.85
C ALA A 260 -9.94 11.87 -3.73
N GLU A 261 -11.15 11.40 -3.98
CA GLU A 261 -11.97 10.61 -3.06
C GLU A 261 -11.33 9.25 -2.76
N ARG A 262 -10.73 8.57 -3.74
CA ARG A 262 -10.01 7.30 -3.50
C ARG A 262 -8.73 7.50 -2.70
N ARG A 263 -7.98 8.58 -2.94
CA ARG A 263 -6.82 8.96 -2.12
C ARG A 263 -7.28 9.34 -0.70
N ALA A 264 -8.29 10.19 -0.57
CA ALA A 264 -8.86 10.57 0.72
C ALA A 264 -9.43 9.36 1.49
N ALA A 265 -10.07 8.41 0.81
CA ALA A 265 -10.57 7.18 1.43
C ALA A 265 -9.44 6.25 1.87
N ARG A 266 -8.34 6.15 1.09
CA ARG A 266 -7.15 5.38 1.48
C ARG A 266 -6.38 6.04 2.61
N ASP A 267 -6.23 7.36 2.58
CA ASP A 267 -5.59 8.15 3.63
C ASP A 267 -6.42 8.11 4.91
N ALA A 268 -7.76 8.17 4.81
CA ALA A 268 -8.66 7.98 5.94
C ALA A 268 -8.59 6.54 6.48
N ALA A 269 -8.51 5.52 5.62
CA ALA A 269 -8.35 4.14 6.05
C ALA A 269 -7.00 3.90 6.74
N ARG A 270 -5.92 4.52 6.23
CA ARG A 270 -4.59 4.48 6.83
C ARG A 270 -4.55 5.21 8.17
N ALA A 271 -5.09 6.43 8.24
CA ALA A 271 -5.22 7.20 9.46
C ALA A 271 -6.06 6.44 10.51
N ALA A 272 -7.14 5.78 10.09
CA ALA A 272 -7.94 4.94 10.97
C ALA A 272 -7.18 3.70 11.46
N ALA A 273 -6.37 3.07 10.61
CA ALA A 273 -5.54 1.94 11.00
C ALA A 273 -4.41 2.36 11.96
N GLU A 274 -3.78 3.50 11.72
CA GLU A 274 -2.76 4.08 12.61
C GLU A 274 -3.38 4.48 13.95
N ALA A 275 -4.54 5.14 13.95
CA ALA A 275 -5.29 5.48 15.15
C ALA A 275 -5.70 4.23 15.95
N ARG A 276 -6.13 3.14 15.28
CA ARG A 276 -6.43 1.86 15.94
C ARG A 276 -5.19 1.26 16.60
N ARG A 277 -4.04 1.24 15.90
CA ARG A 277 -2.78 0.76 16.48
C ARG A 277 -2.33 1.60 17.67
N HIS A 278 -2.53 2.91 17.61
CA HIS A 278 -2.23 3.81 18.73
C HIS A 278 -3.17 3.57 19.91
N ALA A 279 -4.47 3.36 19.66
CA ALA A 279 -5.44 3.01 20.68
C ALA A 279 -5.09 1.66 21.35
N GLU A 280 -4.82 0.61 20.56
CA GLU A 280 -4.39 -0.69 21.08
C GLU A 280 -3.09 -0.60 21.90
N SER A 281 -2.14 0.23 21.46
CA SER A 281 -0.91 0.47 22.23
C SER A 281 -1.17 1.22 23.53
N ALA A 282 -2.06 2.20 23.52
CA ALA A 282 -2.44 2.97 24.70
C ALA A 282 -3.23 2.10 25.69
N GLU A 283 -4.13 1.24 25.22
CA GLU A 283 -4.86 0.27 26.03
C GLU A 283 -3.92 -0.73 26.71
N ARG A 284 -2.94 -1.27 25.98
CA ARG A 284 -1.91 -2.15 26.57
C ARG A 284 -1.06 -1.45 27.62
N GLU A 285 -0.74 -0.18 27.42
CA GLU A 285 0.01 0.58 28.43
C GLU A 285 -0.86 0.91 29.65
N LEU A 286 -2.14 1.21 29.46
CA LEU A 286 -3.11 1.38 30.54
C LEU A 286 -3.22 0.09 31.37
N GLU A 287 -3.39 -1.07 30.73
CA GLU A 287 -3.47 -2.37 31.40
C GLU A 287 -2.23 -2.62 32.27
N ARG A 288 -1.02 -2.38 31.74
CA ARG A 288 0.23 -2.50 32.52
C ARG A 288 0.28 -1.54 33.71
N VAL A 289 -0.21 -0.31 33.55
CA VAL A 289 -0.26 0.67 34.64
C VAL A 289 -1.27 0.25 35.70
N GLU A 290 -2.43 -0.26 35.29
CA GLU A 290 -3.47 -0.77 36.19
C GLU A 290 -2.99 -1.99 37.00
N GLU A 291 -2.30 -2.94 36.36
CA GLU A 291 -1.67 -4.09 37.04
C GLU A 291 -0.64 -3.62 38.08
N ARG A 292 0.23 -2.67 37.71
CA ARG A 292 1.22 -2.10 38.64
C ARG A 292 0.56 -1.37 39.81
N LEU A 293 -0.53 -0.65 39.55
CA LEU A 293 -1.32 0.03 40.58
C LEU A 293 -1.99 -0.98 41.53
N ALA A 294 -2.58 -2.05 41.00
CA ALA A 294 -3.17 -3.12 41.80
C ALA A 294 -2.12 -3.78 42.70
N ALA A 295 -0.95 -4.12 42.15
CA ALA A 295 0.16 -4.70 42.91
C ALA A 295 0.72 -3.71 43.97
N ALA A 296 0.77 -2.42 43.67
CA ALA A 296 1.17 -1.39 44.63
C ALA A 296 0.16 -1.26 45.79
N ARG A 297 -1.14 -1.29 45.49
CA ARG A 297 -2.22 -1.26 46.51
C ARG A 297 -2.17 -2.48 47.42
N GLN A 298 -2.01 -3.68 46.86
CA GLN A 298 -1.88 -4.90 47.67
C GLN A 298 -0.66 -4.84 48.61
N ARG A 299 0.48 -4.34 48.11
CA ARG A 299 1.67 -4.12 48.95
C ARG A 299 1.42 -3.09 50.05
N ALA A 300 0.69 -2.01 49.78
CA ALA A 300 0.35 -1.02 50.79
C ALA A 300 -0.49 -1.63 51.93
N VAL A 301 -1.54 -2.39 51.59
CA VAL A 301 -2.37 -3.09 52.59
C VAL A 301 -1.54 -4.07 53.43
N ALA A 302 -0.68 -4.88 52.78
CA ALA A 302 0.18 -5.82 53.50
C ALA A 302 1.17 -5.11 54.46
N LEU A 303 1.68 -3.94 54.07
CA LEU A 303 2.55 -3.12 54.92
C LEU A 303 1.79 -2.50 56.09
N GLU A 304 0.55 -2.05 55.87
CA GLU A 304 -0.32 -1.53 56.94
C GLU A 304 -0.66 -2.61 57.97
N GLU A 305 -0.99 -3.82 57.52
CA GLU A 305 -1.22 -4.98 58.41
C GLU A 305 0.05 -5.32 59.21
N ARG A 306 1.22 -5.31 58.56
CA ARG A 306 2.49 -5.57 59.24
C ARG A 306 2.83 -4.48 60.25
N LEU A 307 2.53 -3.22 59.94
CA LEU A 307 2.73 -2.11 60.86
C LEU A 307 1.84 -2.27 62.10
N ALA A 308 0.55 -2.59 61.91
CA ALA A 308 -0.38 -2.80 63.00
C ALA A 308 0.07 -3.96 63.92
N GLU A 309 0.62 -5.04 63.36
CA GLU A 309 1.17 -6.14 64.16
C GLU A 309 2.39 -5.69 64.97
N LEU A 310 3.34 -5.00 64.34
CA LEU A 310 4.52 -4.47 65.03
C LEU A 310 4.15 -3.48 66.15
N GLU A 311 3.09 -2.69 65.98
CA GLU A 311 2.59 -1.80 67.03
C GLU A 311 2.02 -2.56 68.23
N ARG A 312 1.32 -3.68 68.00
CA ARG A 312 0.86 -4.56 69.08
C ARG A 312 2.01 -5.23 69.81
N GLU A 313 3.00 -5.75 69.07
CA GLU A 313 4.21 -6.33 69.65
C GLU A 313 4.96 -5.29 70.50
N ARG A 314 5.10 -4.06 70.00
CA ARG A 314 5.73 -2.95 70.73
C ARG A 314 4.97 -2.61 72.01
N ALA A 315 3.64 -2.56 71.95
CA ALA A 315 2.81 -2.27 73.13
C ALA A 315 2.94 -3.36 74.20
N LYS A 316 2.96 -4.63 73.79
CA LYS A 316 3.18 -5.77 74.70
C LYS A 316 4.56 -5.70 75.36
N LEU A 317 5.62 -5.54 74.56
CA LEU A 317 6.98 -5.42 75.08
C LEU A 317 7.13 -4.21 76.01
N GLY A 318 6.43 -3.10 75.75
CA GLY A 318 6.36 -1.96 76.66
C GLY A 318 5.75 -2.31 78.01
N SER A 319 4.63 -3.03 78.03
CA SER A 319 3.98 -3.49 79.26
C SER A 319 4.84 -4.50 80.04
N ASP A 320 5.52 -5.40 79.33
CA ASP A 320 6.46 -6.36 79.93
C ASP A 320 7.65 -5.61 80.56
N ALA A 321 8.21 -4.62 79.86
CA ALA A 321 9.30 -3.79 80.36
C ALA A 321 8.90 -3.00 81.61
N GLU A 322 7.70 -2.42 81.65
CA GLU A 322 7.19 -1.75 82.86
C GLU A 322 7.03 -2.73 84.04
N THR A 323 6.57 -3.95 83.78
CA THR A 323 6.41 -4.97 84.83
C THR A 323 7.75 -5.37 85.42
N VAL A 324 8.75 -5.64 84.57
CA VAL A 324 10.11 -5.95 85.00
C VAL A 324 10.74 -4.77 85.75
N GLN A 325 10.50 -3.53 85.31
CA GLN A 325 11.00 -2.35 85.99
C GLN A 325 10.44 -2.22 87.41
N ARG A 326 9.14 -2.47 87.60
CA ARG A 326 8.53 -2.51 88.95
C ARG A 326 9.14 -3.62 89.81
N GLU A 327 9.36 -4.80 89.26
CA GLU A 327 10.01 -5.90 89.99
C GLU A 327 11.44 -5.55 90.42
N VAL A 328 12.21 -4.89 89.54
CA VAL A 328 13.56 -4.40 89.87
C VAL A 328 13.52 -3.37 91.00
N GLU A 329 12.56 -2.45 90.97
CA GLU A 329 12.34 -1.46 92.03
C GLU A 329 12.00 -2.14 93.37
N ASP A 330 11.01 -3.04 93.36
CA ASP A 330 10.59 -3.81 94.54
C ASP A 330 11.74 -4.63 95.14
N LEU A 331 12.51 -5.34 94.30
CA LEU A 331 13.67 -6.12 94.74
C LEU A 331 14.80 -5.23 95.26
N SER A 332 14.99 -4.04 94.69
CA SER A 332 15.97 -3.06 95.20
C SER A 332 15.59 -2.53 96.57
N ASP A 333 14.30 -2.27 96.80
CA ASP A 333 13.76 -1.86 98.09
C ASP A 333 13.89 -2.98 99.13
N GLN A 334 13.47 -4.20 98.79
CA GLN A 334 13.64 -5.39 99.64
C GLN A 334 15.11 -5.64 100.00
N ARG A 335 16.02 -5.49 99.05
CA ARG A 335 17.48 -5.58 99.27
C ARG A 335 17.93 -4.52 100.28
N THR A 336 17.47 -3.28 100.15
CA THR A 336 17.82 -2.19 101.05
C THR A 336 17.31 -2.46 102.47
N THR A 337 16.05 -2.85 102.63
CA THR A 337 15.46 -3.23 103.93
C THR A 337 16.20 -4.41 104.57
N SER A 338 16.49 -5.45 103.80
CA SER A 338 17.20 -6.65 104.28
C SER A 338 18.64 -6.31 104.71
N ARG A 339 19.35 -5.47 103.94
CA ARG A 339 20.69 -5.01 104.29
C ARG A 339 20.69 -4.20 105.59
N ASP A 340 19.70 -3.33 105.76
CA ASP A 340 19.55 -2.52 106.96
C ASP A 340 19.20 -3.37 108.20
N ALA A 341 18.34 -4.38 108.04
CA ALA A 341 18.03 -5.35 109.09
C ALA A 341 19.26 -6.18 109.48
N ALA A 342 20.00 -6.71 108.51
CA ALA A 342 21.24 -7.44 108.74
C ALA A 342 22.30 -6.58 109.46
N ARG A 343 22.44 -5.30 109.07
CA ARG A 343 23.32 -4.34 109.75
C ARG A 343 22.92 -4.15 111.21
N ARG A 344 21.62 -3.92 111.49
CA ARG A 344 21.11 -3.78 112.87
C ARG A 344 21.35 -5.03 113.70
N ALA A 345 21.08 -6.22 113.15
CA ALA A 345 21.30 -7.49 113.83
C ALA A 345 22.79 -7.71 114.16
N ARG A 346 23.70 -7.42 113.22
CA ARG A 346 25.15 -7.48 113.45
C ARG A 346 25.60 -6.53 114.56
N THR A 347 25.17 -5.27 114.52
CA THR A 347 25.48 -4.30 115.59
C THR A 347 24.95 -4.74 116.95
N ALA A 348 23.77 -5.38 117.01
CA ALA A 348 23.23 -5.92 118.25
C ALA A 348 24.03 -7.12 118.77
N ALA A 349 24.46 -8.03 117.89
CA ALA A 349 25.32 -9.16 118.24
C ALA A 349 26.69 -8.70 118.76
N ASP A 350 27.31 -7.72 118.09
CA ASP A 350 28.59 -7.15 118.51
C ASP A 350 28.51 -6.52 119.92
N ARG A 351 27.39 -5.85 120.25
CA ARG A 351 27.15 -5.30 121.61
C ARG A 351 26.89 -6.35 122.68
N ALA A 352 26.36 -7.51 122.32
CA ALA A 352 26.10 -8.60 123.27
C ALA A 352 27.38 -9.40 123.60
N ALA A 353 28.40 -9.29 122.75
CA ALA A 353 29.69 -9.96 122.93
C ALA A 353 30.71 -9.18 123.78
N THR A 354 30.44 -7.90 124.08
CA THR A 354 31.24 -7.02 124.94
C THR A 354 30.73 -6.97 126.36
#